data_AF-A0A7S2D1K2-F1
#
_entry.id   AF-A0A7S2D1K2-F1
#
_cell.length_a   1.000
_cell.length_b   1.000
_cell.length_c   1.000
_cell.angle_alpha   90.00
_cell.angle_beta   90.00
_cell.angle_gamma   90.00
#
_symmetry.space_group_name_H-M   'P 1'
#
loop_
_entity.id
_entity.type
_entity.pdbx_description
1 polymer ?
#
loop_
_entity_poly.entity_id
_entity_poly.type
_entity_poly.pdbx_seq_one_letter_code
_entity_poly.pdbx_strand_id
1 'polypeptide(L)'
;MKLRCEIHMGELDIKKEWPNVRRMQVLGATVVPATTGSKSLKEAIDAAFAAFMVDPESMFFAIGSTVGPAPFPGMVRDFQSIVGFEAKEQFREMTGGAPDMLIACVGGGCNALGLFTAFLDDPDVKLCGVEPAGRGLEKGLGHHSATLTLGVDGVIHGMSTICLMDSENNTAPVHSCASGLYYPGVGPQHAFLRHSGRVTYETATDDEVIDAFFKLSRVEGIVPAL
;
A
#
# COMPACT_ATOMS: atom_id res chain seq x y z
N MET A 1 13.75 20.24 1.76
CA MET A 1 13.30 20.98 2.97
C MET A 1 14.22 20.58 4.12
N LYS A 2 14.63 21.49 5.01
CA LYS A 2 15.54 21.17 6.13
C LYS A 2 14.74 20.79 7.39
N LEU A 3 13.96 19.71 7.32
CA LEU A 3 13.15 19.22 8.43
C LEU A 3 13.89 18.11 9.18
N ARG A 4 13.73 18.05 10.50
CA ARG A 4 14.13 16.87 11.27
C ARG A 4 13.19 15.72 10.89
N CYS A 5 13.76 14.54 10.66
CA CYS A 5 13.01 13.38 10.18
C CYS A 5 13.27 12.19 11.11
N GLU A 6 12.18 11.66 11.65
CA GLU A 6 12.14 10.41 12.41
C GLU A 6 11.31 9.39 11.62
N ILE A 7 11.85 8.18 11.46
CA ILE A 7 11.23 7.10 10.70
C ILE A 7 11.06 5.92 11.64
N HIS A 8 9.81 5.56 11.92
CA HIS A 8 9.51 4.32 12.64
C HIS A 8 9.45 3.16 11.65
N MET A 9 10.13 2.07 11.96
CA MET A 9 10.24 0.92 11.07
C MET A 9 10.21 -0.37 11.89
N GLY A 10 9.47 -1.38 11.43
CA GLY A 10 9.39 -2.68 12.07
C GLY A 10 10.79 -3.30 12.24
N GLU A 11 11.09 -3.88 13.40
CA GLU A 11 12.40 -4.50 13.64
C GLU A 11 12.73 -5.60 12.62
N LEU A 12 11.72 -6.34 12.13
CA LEU A 12 11.92 -7.34 11.07
C LEU A 12 12.22 -6.68 9.72
N ASP A 13 11.54 -5.58 9.40
CA ASP A 13 11.76 -4.84 8.15
C ASP A 13 13.12 -4.13 8.15
N ILE A 14 13.61 -3.63 9.29
CA ILE A 14 14.97 -3.06 9.41
C ILE A 14 16.03 -4.07 8.97
N LYS A 15 15.87 -5.35 9.33
CA LYS A 15 16.80 -6.41 8.95
C LYS A 15 16.72 -6.74 7.46
N LYS A 16 15.50 -6.83 6.91
CA LYS A 16 15.26 -7.14 5.49
C LYS A 16 15.74 -6.00 4.58
N GLU A 17 15.38 -4.77 4.94
CA GLU A 17 15.59 -3.55 4.16
C GLU A 17 16.79 -2.73 4.65
N TRP A 18 17.83 -3.42 5.16
CA TRP A 18 19.02 -2.77 5.70
C TRP A 18 19.68 -1.73 4.76
N PRO A 19 19.74 -1.95 3.43
CA PRO A 19 20.22 -0.92 2.51
C PRO A 19 19.42 0.38 2.58
N ASN A 20 18.10 0.30 2.75
CA ASN A 20 17.23 1.48 2.87
C ASN A 20 17.43 2.19 4.22
N VAL A 21 17.61 1.44 5.31
CA VAL A 21 17.95 2.01 6.63
C VAL A 21 19.25 2.81 6.56
N ARG A 22 20.27 2.30 5.88
CA ARG A 22 21.54 3.03 5.69
C ARG A 22 21.37 4.29 4.87
N ARG A 23 20.58 4.26 3.80
CA ARG A 23 20.25 5.45 3.02
C ARG A 23 19.57 6.52 3.87
N MET A 24 18.58 6.15 4.69
CA MET A 24 17.90 7.07 5.61
C MET A 24 18.88 7.74 6.59
N GLN A 25 19.78 6.96 7.20
CA GLN A 25 20.78 7.47 8.13
C GLN A 25 21.78 8.41 7.46
N VAL A 26 22.23 8.10 6.23
CA VAL A 26 23.11 8.97 5.45
C VAL A 26 22.42 10.30 5.10
N LEU A 27 21.11 10.28 4.87
CA LEU A 27 20.30 11.48 4.64
C LEU A 27 20.01 12.27 5.93
N GLY A 28 20.45 11.78 7.09
CA GLY A 28 20.31 12.44 8.39
C GLY A 28 19.00 12.15 9.12
N ALA A 29 18.25 11.13 8.70
CA ALA A 29 17.04 10.69 9.40
C ALA A 29 17.38 9.76 10.58
N THR A 30 16.61 9.87 11.66
CA THR A 30 16.64 8.94 12.78
C THR A 30 15.71 7.77 12.49
N VAL A 31 16.22 6.53 12.54
CA VAL A 31 15.40 5.32 12.37
C VAL A 31 15.11 4.71 13.74
N VAL A 32 13.83 4.63 14.11
CA VAL A 32 13.35 4.13 15.40
C VAL A 32 12.71 2.76 15.20
N PRO A 33 13.27 1.69 15.81
CA PRO A 33 12.73 0.34 15.64
C PRO A 33 11.40 0.17 16.40
N ALA A 34 10.37 -0.31 15.72
CA ALA A 34 9.15 -0.81 16.35
C ALA A 34 9.37 -2.27 16.76
N THR A 35 9.48 -2.50 18.07
CA THR A 35 9.87 -3.79 18.67
C THR A 35 8.71 -4.57 19.30
N THR A 36 7.50 -4.00 19.29
CA THR A 36 6.28 -4.63 19.81
C THR A 36 5.57 -5.44 18.73
N GLY A 37 4.61 -6.28 19.14
CA GLY A 37 3.72 -7.02 18.23
C GLY A 37 4.46 -7.87 17.19
N SER A 38 4.00 -7.82 15.94
CA SER A 38 4.59 -8.54 14.81
C SER A 38 5.84 -7.86 14.24
N LYS A 39 6.22 -6.68 14.75
CA LYS A 39 7.44 -5.94 14.39
C LYS A 39 7.52 -5.63 12.89
N SER A 40 6.38 -5.30 12.30
CA SER A 40 6.19 -5.06 10.87
C SER A 40 5.66 -3.63 10.60
N LEU A 41 5.19 -3.37 9.38
CA LEU A 41 4.60 -2.09 8.97
C LEU A 41 3.46 -1.62 9.88
N LYS A 42 2.60 -2.52 10.37
CA LYS A 42 1.50 -2.14 11.29
C LYS A 42 2.07 -1.52 12.56
N GLU A 43 3.00 -2.18 13.24
CA GLU A 43 3.57 -1.65 14.48
C GLU A 43 4.44 -0.41 14.26
N ALA A 44 5.05 -0.27 13.08
CA ALA A 44 5.70 0.97 12.67
C ALA A 44 4.71 2.15 12.60
N ILE A 45 3.52 1.92 12.04
CA ILE A 45 2.44 2.92 11.99
C ILE A 45 1.96 3.25 13.40
N ASP A 46 1.70 2.25 14.25
CA ASP A 46 1.29 2.45 15.65
C ASP A 46 2.32 3.30 16.43
N ALA A 47 3.62 2.97 16.28
CA ALA A 47 4.71 3.70 16.93
C ALA A 47 4.82 5.15 16.42
N ALA A 48 4.67 5.36 15.10
CA ALA A 48 4.72 6.70 14.51
C ALA A 48 3.53 7.56 14.92
N PHE A 49 2.33 6.99 15.01
CA PHE A 49 1.16 7.69 15.55
C PHE A 49 1.37 8.06 17.02
N ALA A 50 1.87 7.14 17.83
CA ALA A 50 2.16 7.43 19.23
C ALA A 50 3.18 8.57 19.40
N ALA A 51 4.25 8.59 18.59
CA ALA A 51 5.23 9.66 18.59
C ALA A 51 4.62 11.01 18.16
N PHE A 52 3.83 11.02 17.08
CA PHE A 52 3.13 12.21 16.61
C PHE A 52 2.19 12.80 17.68
N MET A 53 1.49 11.95 18.43
CA MET A 53 0.55 12.38 19.48
C MET A 53 1.23 13.05 20.69
N VAL A 54 2.54 12.90 20.86
CA VAL A 54 3.29 13.58 21.92
C VAL A 54 3.42 15.08 21.65
N ASP A 55 3.59 15.48 20.38
CA ASP A 55 3.75 16.88 19.98
C ASP A 55 3.22 17.13 18.56
N PRO A 56 1.88 17.11 18.37
CA PRO A 56 1.28 17.28 17.06
C PRO A 56 1.37 18.71 16.51
N GLU A 57 1.76 19.69 17.34
CA GLU A 57 1.93 21.09 16.91
C GLU A 57 3.28 21.30 16.21
N SER A 58 4.34 20.60 16.64
CA SER A 58 5.67 20.72 16.04
C SER A 58 6.00 19.63 15.02
N MET A 59 5.20 18.55 14.98
CA MET A 59 5.39 17.42 14.07
C MET A 59 4.37 17.41 12.94
N PHE A 60 4.81 17.00 11.76
CA PHE A 60 3.93 16.64 10.66
C PHE A 60 3.99 15.13 10.45
N PHE A 61 2.86 14.46 10.58
CA PHE A 61 2.78 13.03 10.32
C PHE A 61 2.72 12.75 8.81
N ALA A 62 3.87 12.42 8.23
CA ALA A 62 4.01 12.10 6.81
C ALA A 62 3.58 10.65 6.51
N ILE A 63 2.27 10.42 6.46
CA ILE A 63 1.71 9.10 6.14
C ILE A 63 2.03 8.68 4.70
N GLY A 64 2.47 7.43 4.54
CA GLY A 64 3.01 6.93 3.26
C GLY A 64 1.98 6.35 2.28
N SER A 65 0.68 6.37 2.61
CA SER A 65 -0.34 5.78 1.74
C SER A 65 -1.70 6.47 1.89
N THR A 66 -2.66 6.07 1.06
CA THR A 66 -4.04 6.60 1.03
C THR A 66 -4.90 6.05 2.18
N VAL A 67 -4.30 5.86 3.35
CA VAL A 67 -4.88 5.32 4.57
C VAL A 67 -4.91 6.41 5.65
N GLY A 68 -5.48 6.11 6.81
CA GLY A 68 -5.54 7.05 7.93
C GLY A 68 -6.75 7.98 7.89
N PRO A 69 -6.91 8.84 8.91
CA PRO A 69 -8.05 9.75 9.00
C PRO A 69 -8.01 10.82 7.91
N ALA A 70 -9.17 11.43 7.62
CA ALA A 70 -9.20 12.65 6.81
C ALA A 70 -8.30 13.74 7.45
N PRO A 71 -7.53 14.50 6.65
CA PRO A 71 -7.55 14.60 5.18
C PRO A 71 -6.58 13.67 4.43
N PHE A 72 -5.87 12.77 5.13
CA PHE A 72 -4.71 12.07 4.55
C PHE A 72 -5.02 11.22 3.31
N PRO A 73 -6.08 10.39 3.25
CA PRO A 73 -6.38 9.60 2.06
C PRO A 73 -6.54 10.45 0.79
N GLY A 74 -7.29 11.55 0.88
CA GLY A 74 -7.50 12.49 -0.23
C GLY A 74 -6.21 13.22 -0.61
N MET A 75 -5.47 13.72 0.38
CA MET A 75 -4.20 14.41 0.17
C MET A 75 -3.17 13.53 -0.55
N VAL A 76 -2.98 12.29 -0.08
CA VAL A 76 -2.01 11.37 -0.70
C VAL A 76 -2.45 10.96 -2.10
N ARG A 77 -3.75 10.72 -2.33
CA ARG A 77 -4.27 10.48 -3.69
C ARG A 77 -3.94 11.66 -4.59
N ASP A 78 -4.23 12.88 -4.17
CA ASP A 78 -4.04 14.06 -5.01
C ASP A 78 -2.56 14.24 -5.37
N PHE A 79 -1.64 14.02 -4.43
CA PHE A 79 -0.20 14.01 -4.74
C PHE A 79 0.23 12.88 -5.69
N GLN A 80 -0.42 11.71 -5.63
CA GLN A 80 -0.12 10.57 -6.50
C GLN A 80 -0.83 10.62 -7.85
N SER A 81 -1.89 11.44 -7.99
CA SER A 81 -2.76 11.49 -9.18
C SER A 81 -2.01 11.82 -10.47
N ILE A 82 -0.86 12.47 -10.35
CA ILE A 82 0.02 12.78 -11.48
C ILE A 82 0.40 11.54 -12.28
N VAL A 83 0.55 10.38 -11.63
CA VAL A 83 0.87 9.10 -12.30
C VAL A 83 -0.21 8.76 -13.33
N GLY A 84 -1.48 8.85 -12.96
CA GLY A 84 -2.59 8.58 -13.86
C GLY A 84 -2.70 9.62 -14.98
N PHE A 85 -2.48 10.90 -14.67
CA PHE A 85 -2.53 11.96 -15.68
C PHE A 85 -1.43 11.81 -16.73
N GLU A 86 -0.19 11.56 -16.32
CA GLU A 86 0.92 11.29 -17.22
C GLU A 86 0.67 10.02 -18.04
N ALA A 87 0.20 8.93 -17.41
CA ALA A 87 -0.12 7.69 -18.10
C ALA A 87 -1.21 7.90 -19.18
N LYS A 88 -2.23 8.73 -18.92
CA LYS A 88 -3.30 9.04 -19.88
C LYS A 88 -2.76 9.80 -21.09
N GLU A 89 -1.89 10.78 -20.87
CA GLU A 89 -1.23 11.53 -21.93
C GLU A 89 -0.33 10.61 -22.77
N GLN A 90 0.58 9.88 -22.11
CA GLN A 90 1.54 8.98 -22.77
C GLN A 90 0.83 7.88 -23.58
N PHE A 91 -0.20 7.25 -23.01
CA PHE A 91 -0.92 6.18 -23.72
C PHE A 91 -1.62 6.72 -24.97
N ARG A 92 -2.21 7.91 -24.89
CA ARG A 92 -2.83 8.58 -26.04
C ARG A 92 -1.81 8.92 -27.12
N GLU A 93 -0.63 9.42 -26.74
CA GLU A 93 0.45 9.72 -27.70
C GLU A 93 0.97 8.46 -28.39
N MET A 94 1.12 7.35 -27.65
CA MET A 94 1.67 6.10 -28.15
C MET A 94 0.68 5.29 -29.00
N THR A 95 -0.62 5.33 -28.66
CA THR A 95 -1.62 4.41 -29.22
C THR A 95 -2.80 5.09 -29.92
N GLY A 96 -2.96 6.41 -29.72
CA GLY A 96 -4.10 7.18 -30.23
C GLY A 96 -5.39 7.03 -29.43
N GLY A 97 -5.42 6.23 -28.35
CA GLY A 97 -6.61 5.93 -27.56
C GLY A 97 -6.38 5.86 -26.05
N ALA A 98 -7.36 5.30 -25.35
CA ALA A 98 -7.26 4.95 -23.93
C ALA A 98 -6.86 3.47 -23.78
N PRO A 99 -6.25 3.06 -22.65
CA PRO A 99 -5.94 1.66 -22.39
C PRO A 99 -7.22 0.84 -22.15
N ASP A 100 -7.21 -0.43 -22.55
CA ASP A 100 -8.31 -1.35 -22.23
C ASP A 100 -8.41 -1.63 -20.72
N MET A 101 -7.26 -1.67 -20.04
CA MET A 101 -7.17 -1.96 -18.62
C MET A 101 -5.95 -1.31 -17.97
N LEU A 102 -6.12 -0.86 -16.73
CA LEU A 102 -5.06 -0.44 -15.82
C LEU A 102 -4.95 -1.43 -14.66
N ILE A 103 -3.72 -1.80 -14.29
CA ILE A 103 -3.44 -2.76 -13.23
C ILE A 103 -2.42 -2.16 -12.25
N ALA A 104 -2.69 -2.25 -10.95
CA ALA A 104 -1.78 -1.78 -9.91
C ALA A 104 -1.89 -2.62 -8.63
N CYS A 105 -0.80 -2.78 -7.89
CA CYS A 105 -0.82 -3.51 -6.63
C CYS A 105 -1.44 -2.69 -5.50
N VAL A 106 -2.16 -3.35 -4.59
CA VAL A 106 -2.92 -2.70 -3.52
C VAL A 106 -2.49 -3.25 -2.16
N GLY A 107 -1.71 -2.43 -1.45
CA GLY A 107 -1.54 -2.51 0.00
C GLY A 107 -2.42 -1.44 0.65
N GLY A 108 -1.82 -0.32 1.04
CA GLY A 108 -2.60 0.88 1.43
C GLY A 108 -3.30 1.59 0.26
N GLY A 109 -2.79 1.43 -0.97
CA GLY A 109 -3.49 1.82 -2.21
C GLY A 109 -3.02 3.10 -2.92
N CYS A 110 -1.99 3.78 -2.42
CA CYS A 110 -1.59 5.08 -2.97
C CYS A 110 -1.14 5.05 -4.44
N ASN A 111 -0.33 4.06 -4.85
CA ASN A 111 0.12 3.92 -6.24
C ASN A 111 -1.08 3.62 -7.17
N ALA A 112 -1.97 2.74 -6.72
CA ALA A 112 -3.14 2.33 -7.48
C ALA A 112 -4.13 3.47 -7.67
N LEU A 113 -4.48 4.21 -6.60
CA LEU A 113 -5.29 5.41 -6.74
C LEU A 113 -4.59 6.49 -7.56
N GLY A 114 -3.26 6.64 -7.45
CA GLY A 114 -2.49 7.54 -8.28
C GLY A 114 -2.69 7.28 -9.77
N LEU A 115 -2.54 6.01 -10.18
CA LEU A 115 -2.76 5.57 -11.56
C LEU A 115 -4.23 5.68 -11.99
N PHE A 116 -5.17 5.26 -11.14
CA PHE A 116 -6.58 5.14 -11.51
C PHE A 116 -7.31 6.48 -11.57
N THR A 117 -6.86 7.50 -10.82
CA THR A 117 -7.59 8.77 -10.63
C THR A 117 -7.97 9.44 -11.97
N ALA A 118 -7.07 9.45 -12.96
CA ALA A 118 -7.32 10.10 -14.24
C ALA A 118 -8.33 9.35 -15.15
N PHE A 119 -8.72 8.13 -14.77
CA PHE A 119 -9.56 7.23 -15.58
C PHE A 119 -10.85 6.81 -14.86
N LEU A 120 -11.11 7.31 -13.64
CA LEU A 120 -12.30 6.93 -12.87
C LEU A 120 -13.61 7.24 -13.63
N ASP A 121 -13.62 8.31 -14.42
CA ASP A 121 -14.78 8.73 -15.22
C ASP A 121 -14.81 8.13 -16.64
N ASP A 122 -13.82 7.30 -17.02
CA ASP A 122 -13.76 6.63 -18.32
C ASP A 122 -14.35 5.21 -18.19
N PRO A 123 -15.64 4.97 -18.53
CA PRO A 123 -16.32 3.71 -18.24
C PRO A 123 -15.77 2.51 -19.03
N ASP A 124 -15.17 2.76 -20.19
CA ASP A 124 -14.60 1.73 -21.05
C ASP A 124 -13.24 1.22 -20.55
N VAL A 125 -12.57 1.98 -19.66
CA VAL A 125 -11.27 1.60 -19.09
C VAL A 125 -11.48 0.75 -17.84
N LYS A 126 -11.08 -0.52 -17.93
CA LYS A 126 -11.12 -1.45 -16.79
C LYS A 126 -10.04 -1.11 -15.79
N LEU A 127 -10.36 -1.17 -14.50
CA LEU A 127 -9.41 -0.87 -13.43
C LEU A 127 -9.30 -2.10 -12.53
N CYS A 128 -8.10 -2.63 -12.36
CA CYS A 128 -7.84 -3.83 -11.57
C CYS A 128 -6.78 -3.57 -10.49
N GLY A 129 -7.17 -3.63 -9.22
CA GLY A 129 -6.24 -3.73 -8.11
C GLY A 129 -5.77 -5.18 -7.92
N VAL A 130 -4.52 -5.39 -7.49
CA VAL A 130 -3.99 -6.72 -7.18
C VAL A 130 -3.51 -6.77 -5.73
N GLU A 131 -4.13 -7.62 -4.92
CA GLU A 131 -3.79 -7.80 -3.51
C GLU A 131 -2.90 -9.03 -3.28
N PRO A 132 -2.08 -9.06 -2.21
CA PRO A 132 -1.26 -10.23 -1.93
C PRO A 132 -2.09 -11.39 -1.34
N ALA A 133 -2.19 -12.49 -2.08
CA ALA A 133 -2.67 -13.77 -1.57
C ALA A 133 -1.62 -14.49 -0.70
N GLY A 134 -0.41 -13.93 -0.59
CA GLY A 134 0.66 -14.45 0.26
C GLY A 134 0.95 -15.92 -0.03
N ARG A 135 0.92 -16.76 1.00
CA ARG A 135 1.19 -18.20 0.90
C ARG A 135 0.02 -19.02 0.35
N GLY A 136 -1.07 -18.37 -0.06
CA GLY A 136 -2.32 -18.99 -0.50
C GLY A 136 -3.49 -18.63 0.43
N LEU A 137 -4.63 -18.25 -0.17
CA LEU A 137 -5.84 -17.86 0.55
C LEU A 137 -6.47 -19.03 1.32
N GLU A 138 -6.28 -20.25 0.83
CA GLU A 138 -6.79 -21.48 1.43
C GLU A 138 -6.18 -21.79 2.81
N LYS A 139 -5.03 -21.18 3.13
CA LYS A 139 -4.39 -21.31 4.45
C LYS A 139 -5.00 -20.37 5.51
N GLY A 140 -5.88 -19.46 5.11
CA GLY A 140 -6.62 -18.58 5.99
C GLY A 140 -5.79 -17.42 6.57
N LEU A 141 -6.32 -16.82 7.65
CA LEU A 141 -5.76 -15.62 8.29
C LEU A 141 -4.29 -15.80 8.68
N GLY A 142 -3.49 -14.73 8.55
CA GLY A 142 -2.05 -14.77 8.81
C GLY A 142 -1.20 -15.30 7.65
N HIS A 143 -1.81 -15.71 6.55
CA HIS A 143 -1.10 -16.24 5.36
C HIS A 143 -1.25 -15.38 4.10
N HIS A 144 -2.01 -14.29 4.15
CA HIS A 144 -2.24 -13.34 3.05
C HIS A 144 -2.44 -11.91 3.59
N SER A 145 -2.46 -10.90 2.71
CA SER A 145 -2.97 -9.55 3.02
C SER A 145 -4.08 -9.11 2.03
N ALA A 146 -4.80 -10.07 1.43
CA ALA A 146 -5.93 -9.84 0.51
C ALA A 146 -7.17 -9.24 1.22
N THR A 147 -7.09 -7.95 1.51
CA THR A 147 -8.00 -7.23 2.41
C THR A 147 -9.37 -6.96 1.78
N LEU A 148 -9.42 -6.49 0.54
CA LEU A 148 -10.64 -6.27 -0.22
C LEU A 148 -11.29 -7.60 -0.63
N THR A 149 -10.50 -8.67 -0.75
CA THR A 149 -11.00 -9.99 -1.11
C THR A 149 -11.69 -10.68 0.07
N LEU A 150 -11.08 -10.68 1.26
CA LEU A 150 -11.53 -11.48 2.41
C LEU A 150 -11.86 -10.68 3.67
N GLY A 151 -11.64 -9.37 3.67
CA GLY A 151 -11.91 -8.51 4.82
C GLY A 151 -13.37 -8.14 5.00
N VAL A 152 -13.62 -7.43 6.09
CA VAL A 152 -14.94 -6.93 6.50
C VAL A 152 -14.86 -5.43 6.79
N ASP A 153 -16.02 -4.76 6.76
CA ASP A 153 -16.11 -3.36 7.16
C ASP A 153 -15.68 -3.20 8.62
N GLY A 154 -14.84 -2.19 8.89
CA GLY A 154 -14.25 -1.97 10.20
C GLY A 154 -13.57 -0.61 10.33
N VAL A 155 -12.93 -0.41 11.47
CA VAL A 155 -12.19 0.81 11.78
C VAL A 155 -10.76 0.44 12.16
N ILE A 156 -9.79 0.98 11.43
CA ILE A 156 -8.36 0.78 11.70
C ILE A 156 -7.60 2.07 11.41
N HIS A 157 -6.61 2.41 12.25
CA HIS A 157 -5.74 3.59 12.09
C HIS A 157 -6.49 4.91 11.78
N GLY A 158 -7.67 5.11 12.40
CA GLY A 158 -8.44 6.36 12.26
C GLY A 158 -9.32 6.46 11.01
N MET A 159 -9.53 5.37 10.27
CA MET A 159 -10.43 5.34 9.10
C MET A 159 -11.46 4.21 9.19
N SER A 160 -12.69 4.49 8.76
CA SER A 160 -13.67 3.46 8.42
C SER A 160 -13.37 2.93 7.03
N THR A 161 -13.09 1.63 6.92
CA THR A 161 -12.66 0.96 5.68
C THR A 161 -12.95 -0.54 5.74
N ILE A 162 -12.44 -1.31 4.77
CA ILE A 162 -12.36 -2.76 4.86
C ILE A 162 -11.02 -3.16 5.50
N CYS A 163 -11.06 -4.13 6.42
CA CYS A 163 -9.87 -4.70 7.04
C CYS A 163 -10.03 -6.19 7.37
N LEU A 164 -8.91 -6.89 7.50
CA LEU A 164 -8.86 -8.28 7.94
C LEU A 164 -9.01 -8.33 9.47
N MET A 165 -10.00 -9.05 9.96
CA MET A 165 -10.28 -9.23 11.38
C MET A 165 -10.23 -10.70 11.79
N ASP A 166 -9.83 -10.96 13.03
CA ASP A 166 -9.94 -12.26 13.66
C ASP A 166 -11.35 -12.49 14.26
N SER A 167 -11.56 -13.66 14.86
CA SER A 167 -12.85 -14.03 15.48
C SER A 167 -13.24 -13.18 16.69
N GLU A 168 -12.31 -12.39 17.22
CA GLU A 168 -12.53 -11.49 18.36
C GLU A 168 -12.71 -10.02 17.90
N ASN A 169 -12.84 -9.79 16.59
CA ASN A 169 -12.90 -8.47 15.95
C ASN A 169 -11.63 -7.62 16.18
N ASN A 170 -10.49 -8.25 16.48
CA ASN A 170 -9.21 -7.56 16.44
C ASN A 170 -8.64 -7.58 15.02
N THR A 171 -7.75 -6.65 14.71
CA THR A 171 -7.01 -6.68 13.44
C THR A 171 -6.20 -7.97 13.32
N ALA A 172 -6.46 -8.74 12.26
CA ALA A 172 -5.82 -10.03 12.04
C ALA A 172 -4.33 -9.90 11.65
N PRO A 173 -3.50 -10.91 11.96
CA PRO A 173 -2.18 -11.03 11.35
C PRO A 173 -2.30 -11.24 9.84
N VAL A 174 -1.28 -10.79 9.09
CA VAL A 174 -1.24 -10.87 7.62
C VAL A 174 0.09 -11.40 7.11
N HIS A 175 0.19 -11.67 5.81
CA HIS A 175 1.43 -12.07 5.18
C HIS A 175 1.53 -11.63 3.72
N SER A 176 2.73 -11.20 3.34
CA SER A 176 3.17 -11.03 1.96
C SER A 176 4.69 -11.16 1.91
N CYS A 177 5.23 -11.71 0.83
CA CYS A 177 6.65 -11.62 0.53
C CYS A 177 7.12 -10.18 0.29
N ALA A 178 6.21 -9.29 -0.14
CA ALA A 178 6.49 -7.88 -0.38
C ALA A 178 6.17 -7.02 0.86
N SER A 179 7.18 -6.45 1.51
CA SER A 179 7.00 -5.69 2.76
C SER A 179 6.06 -4.49 2.61
N GLY A 180 6.02 -3.86 1.43
CA GLY A 180 5.10 -2.74 1.13
C GLY A 180 3.61 -3.12 1.06
N LEU A 181 3.29 -4.42 0.94
CA LEU A 181 1.93 -4.96 0.88
C LEU A 181 1.54 -5.73 2.16
N TYR A 182 2.39 -5.72 3.18
CA TYR A 182 2.13 -6.32 4.48
C TYR A 182 1.24 -5.40 5.33
N TYR A 183 -0.06 -5.36 5.03
CA TYR A 183 -0.99 -4.46 5.71
C TYR A 183 -2.41 -5.07 5.80
N PRO A 184 -3.06 -5.05 6.98
CA PRO A 184 -4.38 -5.67 7.18
C PRO A 184 -5.56 -4.76 6.82
N GLY A 185 -5.32 -3.51 6.43
CA GLY A 185 -6.36 -2.57 6.02
C GLY A 185 -6.18 -2.14 4.57
N VAL A 186 -7.02 -1.22 4.11
CA VAL A 186 -6.89 -0.59 2.80
C VAL A 186 -7.41 0.84 2.84
N GLY A 187 -6.99 1.70 1.92
CA GLY A 187 -7.50 3.07 1.84
C GLY A 187 -9.03 3.10 1.60
N PRO A 188 -9.77 4.02 2.25
CA PRO A 188 -11.24 4.01 2.24
C PRO A 188 -11.82 4.25 0.84
N GLN A 189 -11.11 4.95 -0.04
CA GLN A 189 -11.56 5.12 -1.43
C GLN A 189 -11.50 3.82 -2.23
N HIS A 190 -10.55 2.91 -1.96
CA HIS A 190 -10.57 1.58 -2.58
C HIS A 190 -11.74 0.74 -2.09
N ALA A 191 -12.08 0.81 -0.79
CA ALA A 191 -13.27 0.15 -0.25
C ALA A 191 -14.55 0.64 -0.94
N PHE A 192 -14.68 1.96 -1.13
CA PHE A 192 -15.78 2.55 -1.90
C PHE A 192 -15.79 2.08 -3.36
N LEU A 193 -14.64 2.11 -4.05
CA LEU A 193 -14.52 1.72 -5.47
C LEU A 193 -14.80 0.24 -5.71
N ARG A 194 -14.49 -0.62 -4.73
CA ARG A 194 -14.89 -2.03 -4.72
C ARG A 194 -16.41 -2.15 -4.61
N HIS A 195 -17.01 -1.44 -3.66
CA HIS A 195 -18.46 -1.51 -3.43
C HIS A 195 -19.25 -0.99 -4.64
N SER A 196 -18.79 0.07 -5.29
CA SER A 196 -19.42 0.61 -6.50
C SER A 196 -19.20 -0.24 -7.75
N GLY A 197 -18.28 -1.22 -7.71
CA GLY A 197 -17.91 -2.05 -8.86
C GLY A 197 -17.06 -1.32 -9.90
N ARG A 198 -16.59 -0.10 -9.63
CA ARG A 198 -15.76 0.66 -10.59
C ARG A 198 -14.38 0.04 -10.77
N VAL A 199 -13.83 -0.56 -9.71
CA VAL A 199 -12.54 -1.24 -9.71
C VAL A 199 -12.75 -2.69 -9.28
N THR A 200 -12.19 -3.63 -10.05
CA THR A 200 -12.11 -5.05 -9.68
C THR A 200 -10.83 -5.29 -8.88
N TYR A 201 -10.85 -6.26 -7.98
CA TYR A 201 -9.68 -6.61 -7.18
C TYR A 201 -9.41 -8.10 -7.32
N GLU A 202 -8.23 -8.40 -7.82
CA GLU A 202 -7.70 -9.75 -7.99
C GLU A 202 -6.61 -10.00 -6.94
N THR A 203 -6.10 -11.23 -6.89
CA THR A 203 -5.03 -11.59 -5.96
C THR A 203 -3.86 -12.27 -6.66
N ALA A 204 -2.67 -12.15 -6.07
CA ALA A 204 -1.46 -12.85 -6.51
C ALA A 204 -0.73 -13.47 -5.31
N THR A 205 -0.38 -14.74 -5.42
CA THR A 205 0.39 -15.49 -4.42
C THR A 205 1.87 -15.09 -4.44
N ASP A 206 2.59 -15.37 -3.36
CA ASP A 206 4.03 -15.11 -3.26
C ASP A 206 4.81 -15.81 -4.39
N ASP A 207 4.39 -17.02 -4.77
CA ASP A 207 5.02 -17.78 -5.87
C ASP A 207 4.82 -17.08 -7.23
N GLU A 208 3.62 -16.57 -7.51
CA GLU A 208 3.32 -15.82 -8.73
C GLU A 208 4.08 -14.49 -8.78
N VAL A 209 4.18 -13.79 -7.64
CA VAL A 209 4.93 -12.54 -7.52
C VAL A 209 6.43 -12.78 -7.76
N ILE A 210 7.00 -13.83 -7.17
CA ILE A 210 8.42 -14.18 -7.37
C ILE A 210 8.69 -14.59 -8.82
N ASP A 211 7.80 -15.37 -9.45
CA ASP A 211 7.95 -15.71 -10.87
C ASP A 211 7.91 -14.45 -11.76
N ALA A 212 6.95 -13.55 -11.53
CA ALA A 212 6.85 -12.28 -12.25
C ALA A 212 8.08 -11.39 -12.06
N PHE A 213 8.63 -11.32 -10.84
CA PHE A 213 9.88 -10.61 -10.53
C PHE A 213 11.04 -11.13 -11.41
N PHE A 214 11.24 -12.45 -11.46
CA PHE A 214 12.32 -13.04 -12.24
C PHE A 214 12.09 -12.90 -13.74
N LYS A 215 10.84 -13.05 -14.19
CA LYS A 215 10.47 -12.92 -15.60
C LYS A 215 10.76 -11.51 -16.12
N LEU A 216 10.30 -10.47 -15.42
CA LEU A 216 10.56 -9.09 -15.82
C LEU A 216 12.06 -8.76 -15.83
N SER A 217 12.77 -9.22 -14.80
CA SER A 217 14.23 -9.01 -14.68
C SER A 217 15.01 -9.68 -15.82
N ARG A 218 14.61 -10.89 -16.23
CA ARG A 218 15.33 -11.67 -17.24
C ARG A 218 14.96 -11.30 -18.67
N VAL A 219 13.70 -10.97 -18.91
CA VAL A 219 13.19 -10.70 -20.27
C VAL A 219 13.39 -9.24 -20.63
N GLU A 220 13.08 -8.31 -19.72
CA GLU A 220 13.10 -6.86 -20.01
C GLU A 220 14.29 -6.14 -19.37
N GLY A 221 15.08 -6.82 -18.54
CA GLY A 221 16.23 -6.21 -17.86
C GLY A 221 15.83 -5.19 -16.77
N ILE A 222 14.57 -5.20 -16.35
CA ILE A 222 14.03 -4.31 -15.31
C ILE A 222 13.86 -5.13 -14.03
N VAL A 223 14.57 -4.75 -12.97
CA VAL A 223 14.43 -5.38 -11.64
C VAL A 223 13.33 -4.65 -10.87
N PRO A 224 12.12 -5.22 -10.72
CA PRO A 224 11.06 -4.57 -9.96
C PRO A 224 11.35 -4.61 -8.46
N ALA A 225 10.69 -3.76 -7.69
CA ALA A 225 10.75 -3.86 -6.23
C ALA A 225 9.96 -5.09 -5.74
N LEU A 226 10.50 -5.77 -4.72
CA LEU A 226 9.86 -6.86 -3.98
C LEU A 226 9.95 -6.53 -2.49
#